data_AF-A0A3R9PYV3-F1
#
_entry.id   AF-A0A3R9PYV3-F1
#
_cell.length_a   1.000
_cell.length_b   1.000
_cell.length_c   1.000
_cell.angle_alpha   90.00
_cell.angle_beta   90.00
_cell.angle_gamma   90.00
#
_symmetry.space_group_name_H-M   'P 1'
#
loop_
_entity.id
_entity.type
_entity.pdbx_description
1 polymer ?
#
loop_
_entity_poly.entity_id
_entity_poly.type
_entity_poly.pdbx_seq_one_letter_code
_entity_poly.pdbx_strand_id
1 'polypeptide(L)'
;MVSKWNYLFSGLKPGKSMILVFSVLLLTAAGLFYAVYETTKATVTIEIDEEEKVTVATHAKTVDELLKEQNFNVAEEDELSSSLEAPIVGNMKLEWNKAKQITVSEDGEEQDIWTTATTVEEVMENQDIKVSNHDYINKELDESIEEGMHLTYESAFPVTVKDEDGAEEVMTTSASVYDLLEETDRELDGNDRVEPGKEKMITDETEIQIIRVEEVTDVVEEEVDYATVTRRDDSVAQGAEEVVENGEKGKVEKKYNVVLENGEEVSRELIDETEVKESRDQVVAVGPSEQTATVSRGESPGAASSNGRTISMHATAYTADCTGCSGVTATGVNLNNRPNAKVVAVDPSVIPLGSKVYVEGYGEATAADTGGAINGNRIDLHVSSKAEANRFGRQTVEVTVLE
;
A
#
# COMPACT_ATOMS: atom_id res chain seq x y z
N MET A 1 91.89 48.69 -31.92
CA MET A 1 91.82 47.23 -31.65
C MET A 1 91.81 46.39 -32.94
N VAL A 2 92.56 46.80 -33.98
CA VAL A 2 92.47 46.21 -35.35
C VAL A 2 93.70 45.34 -35.70
N SER A 3 94.72 45.27 -34.84
CA SER A 3 96.02 44.69 -35.19
C SER A 3 96.23 43.19 -34.87
N LYS A 4 95.20 42.46 -34.40
CA LYS A 4 95.35 41.03 -34.04
C LYS A 4 94.70 40.03 -35.01
N TRP A 5 94.00 40.47 -36.04
CA TRP A 5 93.34 39.56 -37.00
C TRP A 5 94.27 39.01 -38.10
N ASN A 6 95.45 39.62 -38.30
CA ASN A 6 96.40 39.19 -39.36
C ASN A 6 97.07 37.83 -39.12
N TYR A 7 96.94 37.23 -37.93
CA TYR A 7 97.60 35.96 -37.60
C TYR A 7 96.74 34.71 -37.84
N LEU A 8 95.45 34.86 -38.13
CA LEU A 8 94.58 33.70 -38.41
C LEU A 8 94.68 33.18 -39.85
N PHE A 9 95.32 33.93 -40.76
CA PHE A 9 95.30 33.63 -42.20
C PHE A 9 96.67 33.60 -42.89
N SER A 10 97.78 33.74 -42.16
CA SER A 10 99.12 33.95 -42.75
C SER A 10 99.80 32.69 -43.31
N GLY A 11 99.14 31.52 -43.31
CA GLY A 11 99.69 30.25 -43.79
C GLY A 11 98.95 29.60 -44.97
N LEU A 12 97.88 30.20 -45.48
CA LEU A 12 97.04 29.60 -46.52
C LEU A 12 97.32 30.17 -47.92
N LYS A 13 97.56 29.30 -48.90
CA LYS A 13 97.72 29.66 -50.33
C LYS A 13 96.55 30.54 -50.80
N PRO A 14 96.75 31.51 -51.71
CA PRO A 14 95.79 32.57 -52.04
C PRO A 14 94.38 32.08 -52.45
N GLY A 15 94.27 30.92 -53.10
CA GLY A 15 92.97 30.31 -53.41
C GLY A 15 92.22 29.71 -52.20
N LYS A 16 92.94 29.27 -51.16
CA LYS A 16 92.36 28.67 -49.95
C LYS A 16 91.89 29.70 -48.93
N SER A 17 92.52 30.89 -48.89
CA SER A 17 92.12 31.99 -48.00
C SER A 17 90.80 32.64 -48.43
N MET A 18 90.58 32.80 -49.75
CA MET A 18 89.32 33.34 -50.29
C MET A 18 88.13 32.40 -50.02
N ILE A 19 88.33 31.09 -50.18
CA ILE A 19 87.33 30.06 -49.83
C ILE A 19 86.96 30.16 -48.36
N LEU A 20 87.93 30.35 -47.46
CA LEU A 20 87.69 30.43 -46.01
C LEU A 20 86.87 31.68 -45.64
N VAL A 21 87.16 32.83 -46.25
CA VAL A 21 86.38 34.06 -46.04
C VAL A 21 84.94 33.92 -46.56
N PHE A 22 84.76 33.36 -47.76
CA PHE A 22 83.42 33.09 -48.30
C PHE A 22 82.63 32.11 -47.43
N SER A 23 83.28 31.04 -46.93
CA SER A 23 82.63 30.07 -46.03
C SER A 23 82.19 30.72 -44.71
N VAL A 24 83.02 31.59 -44.11
CA VAL A 24 82.65 32.33 -42.89
C VAL A 24 81.51 33.31 -43.16
N LEU A 25 81.51 33.99 -44.31
CA LEU A 25 80.44 34.92 -44.68
C LEU A 25 79.12 34.19 -44.98
N LEU A 26 79.19 33.00 -45.58
CA LEU A 26 78.03 32.11 -45.77
C LEU A 26 77.47 31.59 -44.45
N LEU A 27 78.33 31.14 -43.52
CA LEU A 27 77.90 30.66 -42.21
C LEU A 27 77.28 31.77 -41.36
N THR A 28 77.85 32.98 -41.40
CA THR A 28 77.28 34.14 -40.70
C THR A 28 75.97 34.61 -41.33
N ALA A 29 75.87 34.61 -42.66
CA ALA A 29 74.61 34.90 -43.36
C ALA A 29 73.54 33.84 -43.07
N ALA A 30 73.89 32.56 -43.04
CA ALA A 30 72.99 31.47 -42.65
C ALA A 30 72.54 31.62 -41.20
N GLY A 31 73.44 32.01 -40.28
CA GLY A 31 73.10 32.28 -38.89
C GLY A 31 72.16 33.48 -38.72
N LEU A 32 72.39 34.58 -39.45
CA LEU A 32 71.50 35.75 -39.46
C LEU A 32 70.15 35.42 -40.08
N PHE A 33 70.12 34.67 -41.18
CA PHE A 33 68.88 34.22 -41.82
C PHE A 33 68.09 33.30 -40.88
N TYR A 34 68.76 32.36 -40.23
CA TYR A 34 68.15 31.50 -39.22
C TYR A 34 67.59 32.30 -38.04
N ALA A 35 68.35 33.28 -37.53
CA ALA A 35 67.88 34.15 -36.45
C ALA A 35 66.63 34.97 -36.85
N VAL A 36 66.59 35.51 -38.07
CA VAL A 36 65.40 36.19 -38.59
C VAL A 36 64.24 35.21 -38.78
N TYR A 37 64.50 34.02 -39.31
CA TYR A 37 63.48 32.98 -39.47
C TYR A 37 62.85 32.56 -38.14
N GLU A 38 63.65 32.42 -37.07
CA GLU A 38 63.12 32.16 -35.72
C GLU A 38 62.20 33.28 -35.21
N THR A 39 62.43 34.54 -35.60
CA THR A 39 61.53 35.65 -35.22
C THR A 39 60.21 35.67 -35.98
N THR A 40 60.05 34.88 -37.05
CA THR A 40 58.79 34.81 -37.81
C THR A 40 57.80 33.77 -37.26
N LYS A 41 58.15 33.08 -36.17
CA LYS A 41 57.26 32.09 -35.54
C LYS A 41 56.01 32.77 -34.99
N ALA A 42 54.86 32.11 -35.18
CA ALA A 42 53.65 32.47 -34.48
C ALA A 42 53.72 31.94 -33.05
N THR A 43 53.30 32.73 -32.08
CA THR A 43 53.10 32.28 -30.71
C THR A 43 51.67 31.77 -30.57
N VAL A 44 51.50 30.54 -30.08
CA VAL A 44 50.21 29.93 -29.79
C VAL A 44 50.21 29.47 -28.35
N THR A 45 49.14 29.77 -27.62
CA THR A 45 48.90 29.26 -26.28
C THR A 45 47.80 28.20 -26.35
N ILE A 46 48.14 26.99 -25.93
CA ILE A 46 47.23 25.86 -25.83
C ILE A 46 46.85 25.73 -24.35
N GLU A 47 45.56 25.82 -24.05
CA GLU A 47 44.97 25.61 -22.74
C GLU A 47 44.30 24.23 -22.74
N ILE A 48 44.70 23.35 -21.84
CA ILE A 48 44.29 21.95 -21.79
C ILE A 48 43.51 21.73 -20.50
N ASP A 49 42.25 21.27 -20.63
CA ASP A 49 41.34 20.97 -19.51
C ASP A 49 41.21 22.13 -18.50
N GLU A 50 41.31 23.38 -18.96
CA GLU A 50 41.35 24.63 -18.16
C GLU A 50 42.46 24.72 -17.07
N GLU A 51 43.28 23.68 -16.89
CA GLU A 51 44.31 23.59 -15.86
C GLU A 51 45.72 23.85 -16.40
N GLU A 52 46.06 23.26 -17.54
CA GLU A 52 47.41 23.30 -18.11
C GLU A 52 47.50 24.33 -19.24
N LYS A 53 48.58 25.11 -19.26
CA LYS A 53 48.84 26.10 -20.33
C LYS A 53 50.20 25.90 -20.94
N VAL A 54 50.24 25.56 -22.22
CA VAL A 54 51.45 25.35 -23.01
C VAL A 54 51.58 26.48 -24.03
N THR A 55 52.68 27.22 -24.00
CA THR A 55 52.95 28.27 -25.00
C THR A 55 54.04 27.81 -25.96
N VAL A 56 53.71 27.78 -27.24
CA VAL A 56 54.56 27.27 -28.31
C VAL A 56 54.85 28.38 -29.32
N ALA A 57 56.09 28.49 -29.76
CA ALA A 57 56.45 29.29 -30.93
C ALA A 57 56.67 28.35 -32.11
N THR A 58 55.82 28.45 -33.14
CA THR A 58 55.77 27.48 -34.26
C THR A 58 55.78 28.17 -35.63
N HIS A 59 56.18 27.42 -36.66
CA HIS A 59 55.98 27.76 -38.08
C HIS A 59 54.87 26.93 -38.72
N ALA A 60 54.17 26.10 -37.94
CA ALA A 60 53.04 25.29 -38.39
C ALA A 60 52.00 26.18 -39.07
N LYS A 61 51.45 25.68 -40.17
CA LYS A 61 50.45 26.40 -40.96
C LYS A 61 49.05 26.19 -40.43
N THR A 62 48.78 25.02 -39.84
CA THR A 62 47.47 24.64 -39.32
C THR A 62 47.55 24.14 -37.88
N VAL A 63 46.40 24.11 -37.21
CA VAL A 63 46.27 23.55 -35.85
C VAL A 63 46.72 22.08 -35.80
N ASP A 64 46.35 21.25 -36.77
CA ASP A 64 46.80 19.86 -36.89
C ASP A 64 48.34 19.71 -36.94
N GLU A 65 49.01 20.56 -37.73
CA GLU A 65 50.47 20.54 -37.85
C GLU A 65 51.13 20.95 -36.52
N LEU A 66 50.58 21.97 -35.84
CA LEU A 66 51.05 22.39 -34.52
C LEU A 66 50.90 21.28 -33.48
N LEU A 67 49.72 20.64 -33.39
CA LEU A 67 49.45 19.59 -32.41
C LEU A 67 50.37 18.38 -32.63
N LYS A 68 50.56 17.95 -33.89
CA LYS A 68 51.52 16.90 -34.25
C LYS A 68 52.96 17.26 -33.93
N GLU A 69 53.38 18.51 -34.13
CA GLU A 69 54.72 18.99 -33.74
C GLU A 69 54.96 18.85 -32.24
N GLN A 70 53.92 19.08 -31.41
CA GLN A 70 53.98 18.89 -29.96
C GLN A 70 53.74 17.45 -29.50
N ASN A 71 53.48 16.52 -30.41
CA ASN A 71 53.04 15.14 -30.13
C ASN A 71 51.73 15.07 -29.33
N PHE A 72 50.84 16.04 -29.50
CA PHE A 72 49.47 15.96 -28.99
C PHE A 72 48.61 15.18 -29.98
N ASN A 73 47.91 14.18 -29.46
CA ASN A 73 46.97 13.35 -30.22
C ASN A 73 45.56 13.64 -29.69
N VAL A 74 44.84 14.50 -30.39
CA VAL A 74 43.46 14.86 -30.06
C VAL A 74 42.55 13.71 -30.49
N ALA A 75 41.75 13.20 -29.56
CA ALA A 75 40.76 12.16 -29.84
C ALA A 75 39.61 12.73 -30.68
N GLU A 76 38.78 11.86 -31.26
CA GLU A 76 37.61 12.31 -32.04
C GLU A 76 36.55 12.94 -31.14
N GLU A 77 36.48 12.48 -29.90
CA GLU A 77 35.54 12.88 -28.86
C GLU A 77 35.97 14.15 -28.10
N ASP A 78 37.26 14.53 -28.19
CA ASP A 78 37.78 15.74 -27.56
C ASP A 78 37.19 17.02 -28.18
N GLU A 79 37.04 18.06 -27.38
CA GLU A 79 36.60 19.36 -27.84
C GLU A 79 37.79 20.28 -28.07
N LEU A 80 37.86 20.86 -29.27
CA LEU A 80 38.88 21.79 -29.67
C LEU A 80 38.24 23.11 -30.12
N SER A 81 38.61 24.23 -29.50
CA SER A 81 38.00 25.54 -29.81
C SER A 81 38.30 26.07 -31.22
N SER A 82 39.14 25.37 -31.98
CA SER A 82 39.41 25.63 -33.40
C SER A 82 39.51 24.32 -34.18
N SER A 83 39.11 24.33 -35.45
CA SER A 83 39.24 23.14 -36.28
C SER A 83 40.70 22.78 -36.56
N LEU A 84 40.98 21.49 -36.78
CA LEU A 84 42.32 20.99 -37.12
C LEU A 84 42.91 21.65 -38.38
N GLU A 85 42.07 22.09 -39.32
CA GLU A 85 42.49 22.77 -40.55
C GLU A 85 42.64 24.30 -40.39
N ALA A 86 42.27 24.87 -39.24
CA ALA A 86 42.33 26.30 -39.01
C ALA A 86 43.77 26.83 -39.14
N PRO A 87 44.00 27.96 -39.83
CA PRO A 87 45.34 28.50 -40.01
C PRO A 87 45.89 29.08 -38.70
N ILE A 88 47.18 28.84 -38.42
CA ILE A 88 47.85 29.42 -37.26
C ILE A 88 48.05 30.93 -37.47
N VAL A 89 47.62 31.72 -36.49
CA VAL A 89 47.84 33.17 -36.43
C VAL A 89 48.65 33.55 -35.19
N GLY A 90 49.29 34.72 -35.23
CA GLY A 90 50.10 35.21 -34.11
C GLY A 90 49.25 35.49 -32.88
N ASN A 91 49.70 35.00 -31.72
CA ASN A 91 49.01 35.07 -30.42
C ASN A 91 47.66 34.34 -30.39
N MET A 92 47.53 33.26 -31.18
CA MET A 92 46.36 32.39 -31.15
C MET A 92 46.24 31.72 -29.78
N LYS A 93 45.00 31.60 -29.30
CA LYS A 93 44.65 30.76 -28.15
C LYS A 93 43.86 29.57 -28.66
N LEU A 94 44.23 28.38 -28.21
CA LEU A 94 43.58 27.12 -28.52
C LEU A 94 43.17 26.49 -27.19
N GLU A 95 41.90 26.17 -27.03
CA GLU A 95 41.38 25.46 -25.87
C GLU A 95 41.12 24.02 -26.32
N TRP A 96 41.65 23.06 -25.56
CA TRP A 96 41.52 21.64 -25.82
C TRP A 96 41.01 20.97 -24.54
N ASN A 97 39.76 20.56 -24.55
CA ASN A 97 39.13 19.81 -23.47
C ASN A 97 39.11 18.34 -23.88
N LYS A 98 39.82 17.51 -23.12
CA LYS A 98 39.85 16.07 -23.36
C LYS A 98 38.51 15.47 -22.92
N ALA A 99 37.96 14.62 -23.78
CA ALA A 99 36.80 13.85 -23.39
C ALA A 99 37.17 12.77 -22.38
N LYS A 100 36.32 12.61 -21.39
CA LYS A 100 36.40 11.56 -20.38
C LYS A 100 35.29 10.55 -20.66
N GLN A 101 35.61 9.27 -20.61
CA GLN A 101 34.61 8.23 -20.69
C GLN A 101 33.99 8.02 -19.30
N ILE A 102 32.68 8.13 -19.19
CA ILE A 102 31.94 7.89 -17.94
C ILE A 102 30.76 6.97 -18.19
N THR A 103 30.27 6.33 -17.13
CA THR A 103 29.05 5.53 -17.16
C THR A 103 27.94 6.32 -16.48
N VAL A 104 26.82 6.52 -17.17
CA VAL A 104 25.61 7.15 -16.64
C VAL A 104 24.51 6.09 -16.57
N SER A 105 23.91 5.93 -15.39
CA SER A 105 22.74 5.10 -15.15
C SER A 105 21.54 6.01 -14.89
N GLU A 106 20.57 6.00 -15.81
CA GLU A 106 19.31 6.73 -15.70
C GLU A 106 18.18 5.73 -15.48
N ASP A 107 17.52 5.79 -14.32
CA ASP A 107 16.40 4.91 -13.94
C ASP A 107 16.70 3.40 -14.14
N GLY A 108 17.97 3.01 -13.90
CA GLY A 108 18.48 1.65 -14.06
C GLY A 108 18.98 1.27 -15.46
N GLU A 109 18.85 2.15 -16.45
CA GLU A 109 19.45 1.97 -17.78
C GLU A 109 20.87 2.54 -17.81
N GLU A 110 21.88 1.67 -17.97
CA GLU A 110 23.29 2.07 -18.01
C GLU A 110 23.77 2.35 -19.44
N GLN A 111 24.50 3.45 -19.62
CA GLN A 111 25.18 3.81 -20.85
C GLN A 111 26.58 4.40 -20.59
N ASP A 112 27.54 4.04 -21.44
CA ASP A 112 28.85 4.68 -21.47
C ASP A 112 28.82 5.87 -22.44
N ILE A 113 29.23 7.04 -21.97
CA ILE A 113 29.29 8.27 -22.76
C ILE A 113 30.69 8.90 -22.68
N TRP A 114 31.04 9.64 -23.71
CA TRP A 114 32.20 10.53 -23.72
C TRP A 114 31.73 11.96 -23.48
N THR A 115 32.35 12.66 -22.55
CA THR A 115 31.96 14.03 -22.21
C THR A 115 33.18 14.92 -21.97
N THR A 116 33.09 16.17 -22.43
CA THR A 116 34.05 17.24 -22.09
C THR A 116 33.56 18.10 -20.92
N ALA A 117 32.37 17.78 -20.39
CA ALA A 117 31.81 18.46 -19.23
C ALA A 117 32.75 18.41 -18.04
N THR A 118 32.80 19.51 -17.30
CA THR A 118 33.69 19.68 -16.15
C THR A 118 33.03 19.24 -14.86
N THR A 119 31.71 19.36 -14.75
CA THR A 119 30.91 19.01 -13.56
C THR A 119 29.80 18.02 -13.85
N VAL A 120 29.31 17.37 -12.79
CA VAL A 120 28.12 16.49 -12.87
C VAL A 120 26.89 17.25 -13.36
N GLU A 121 26.68 18.49 -12.94
CA GLU A 121 25.58 19.35 -13.40
C GLU A 121 25.59 19.48 -14.93
N GLU A 122 26.74 19.80 -15.51
CA GLU A 122 26.88 19.97 -16.96
C GLU A 122 26.69 18.65 -17.72
N VAL A 123 27.10 17.51 -17.14
CA VAL A 123 26.78 16.19 -17.71
C VAL A 123 25.27 15.97 -17.75
N MET A 124 24.55 16.23 -16.66
CA MET A 124 23.11 16.04 -16.59
C MET A 124 22.38 16.97 -17.59
N GLU A 125 22.77 18.24 -17.67
CA GLU A 125 22.21 19.18 -18.66
C GLU A 125 22.45 18.73 -20.10
N ASN A 126 23.64 18.23 -20.42
CA ASN A 126 23.98 17.72 -21.76
C ASN A 126 23.25 16.42 -22.12
N GLN A 127 22.78 15.66 -21.14
CA GLN A 127 21.91 14.50 -21.33
C GLN A 127 20.42 14.87 -21.34
N ASP A 128 20.08 16.17 -21.34
CA ASP A 128 18.71 16.69 -21.22
C ASP A 128 18.01 16.29 -19.89
N ILE A 129 18.79 15.90 -18.87
CA ILE A 129 18.30 15.52 -17.53
C ILE A 129 18.20 16.77 -16.66
N LYS A 130 17.00 17.05 -16.15
CA LYS A 130 16.74 18.16 -15.22
C LYS A 130 16.54 17.63 -13.81
N VAL A 131 17.60 17.72 -13.01
CA VAL A 131 17.59 17.23 -11.62
C VAL A 131 16.65 18.09 -10.76
N SER A 132 15.62 17.45 -10.23
CA SER A 132 14.67 17.97 -9.25
C SER A 132 15.19 17.73 -7.82
N ASN A 133 14.60 18.44 -6.86
CA ASN A 133 14.99 18.34 -5.45
C ASN A 133 14.55 17.03 -4.75
N HIS A 134 13.74 16.20 -5.42
CA HIS A 134 13.29 14.91 -4.92
C HIS A 134 13.98 13.74 -5.62
N ASP A 135 14.70 14.01 -6.71
CA ASP A 135 15.42 12.98 -7.45
C ASP A 135 16.64 12.53 -6.67
N TYR A 136 17.09 11.30 -6.93
CA TYR A 136 18.30 10.78 -6.34
C TYR A 136 19.44 10.88 -7.35
N ILE A 137 20.58 11.39 -6.87
CA ILE A 137 21.84 11.37 -7.60
C ILE A 137 22.95 10.90 -6.65
N ASN A 138 23.78 9.97 -7.10
CA ASN A 138 24.84 9.41 -6.26
C ASN A 138 26.03 10.37 -6.04
N LYS A 139 26.13 11.45 -6.83
CA LYS A 139 27.19 12.47 -6.82
C LYS A 139 26.62 13.87 -6.63
N GLU A 140 27.43 14.77 -6.10
CA GLU A 140 27.06 16.19 -6.00
C GLU A 140 27.10 16.85 -7.38
N LEU A 141 26.19 17.79 -7.65
CA LEU A 141 26.10 18.47 -8.95
C LEU A 141 27.36 19.27 -9.30
N ASP A 142 28.07 19.79 -8.29
CA ASP A 142 29.33 20.53 -8.48
C ASP A 142 30.59 19.64 -8.44
N GLU A 143 30.43 18.31 -8.32
CA GLU A 143 31.54 17.36 -8.37
C GLU A 143 32.19 17.35 -9.75
N SER A 144 33.52 17.36 -9.79
CA SER A 144 34.28 17.39 -11.05
C SER A 144 34.31 16.02 -11.73
N ILE A 145 34.15 15.99 -13.05
CA ILE A 145 34.13 14.72 -13.82
C ILE A 145 35.53 14.08 -13.90
N GLU A 146 35.59 12.78 -13.66
CA GLU A 146 36.80 11.95 -13.74
C GLU A 146 36.64 10.80 -14.75
N GLU A 147 37.75 10.31 -15.29
CA GLU A 147 37.77 9.16 -16.20
C GLU A 147 37.24 7.89 -15.50
N GLY A 148 36.27 7.22 -16.13
CA GLY A 148 35.61 6.04 -15.59
C GLY A 148 34.63 6.33 -14.44
N MET A 149 34.22 7.59 -14.25
CA MET A 149 33.22 7.96 -13.25
C MET A 149 31.88 7.25 -13.52
N HIS A 150 31.20 6.82 -12.46
CA HIS A 150 29.88 6.21 -12.52
C HIS A 150 28.86 7.14 -11.87
N LEU A 151 27.91 7.63 -12.67
CA LEU A 151 26.81 8.47 -12.24
C LEU A 151 25.53 7.64 -12.23
N THR A 152 24.78 7.70 -11.14
CA THR A 152 23.45 7.10 -11.02
C THR A 152 22.47 8.21 -10.72
N TYR A 153 21.46 8.31 -11.56
CA TYR A 153 20.34 9.23 -11.45
C TYR A 153 19.05 8.43 -11.46
N GLU A 154 18.19 8.68 -10.47
CA GLU A 154 16.85 8.10 -10.38
C GLU A 154 15.83 9.25 -10.28
N SER A 155 14.95 9.35 -11.25
CA SER A 155 13.89 10.35 -11.28
C SER A 155 12.85 10.01 -10.22
N ALA A 156 12.50 10.99 -9.39
CA ALA A 156 11.39 10.82 -8.48
C ALA A 156 10.07 10.87 -9.24
N PHE A 157 9.12 10.05 -8.81
CA PHE A 157 7.76 10.02 -9.33
C PHE A 157 6.75 10.16 -8.21
N PRO A 158 5.57 10.74 -8.51
CA PRO A 158 4.51 10.87 -7.52
C PRO A 158 3.87 9.51 -7.25
N VAL A 159 3.62 9.21 -5.97
CA VAL A 159 2.89 8.03 -5.49
C VAL A 159 1.80 8.49 -4.55
N THR A 160 0.59 7.98 -4.74
CA THR A 160 -0.53 8.29 -3.84
C THR A 160 -0.52 7.35 -2.65
N VAL A 161 -0.44 7.91 -1.45
CA VAL A 161 -0.54 7.20 -0.17
C VAL A 161 -1.83 7.62 0.53
N LYS A 162 -2.70 6.66 0.83
CA LYS A 162 -3.94 6.85 1.57
C LYS A 162 -3.77 6.26 2.97
N ASP A 163 -4.12 7.04 3.98
CA ASP A 163 -4.16 6.62 5.38
C ASP A 163 -5.48 7.10 6.01
N GLU A 164 -5.65 6.93 7.32
CA GLU A 164 -6.85 7.39 8.06
C GLU A 164 -7.12 8.91 7.89
N ASP A 165 -6.06 9.71 7.76
CA ASP A 165 -6.14 11.17 7.58
C ASP A 165 -6.52 11.60 6.14
N GLY A 166 -6.53 10.66 5.19
CA GLY A 166 -6.87 10.90 3.80
C GLY A 166 -5.77 10.52 2.81
N ALA A 167 -5.87 11.04 1.59
CA ALA A 167 -4.94 10.79 0.50
C ALA A 167 -3.91 11.92 0.37
N GLU A 168 -2.63 11.55 0.28
CA GLU A 168 -1.51 12.44 0.02
C GLU A 168 -0.70 11.93 -1.18
N GLU A 169 -0.14 12.86 -1.96
CA GLU A 169 0.81 12.56 -3.03
C GLU A 169 2.23 12.78 -2.51
N VAL A 170 3.08 11.74 -2.63
CA VAL A 170 4.46 11.75 -2.17
C VAL A 170 5.39 11.56 -3.36
N MET A 171 6.38 12.42 -3.52
CA MET A 171 7.47 12.22 -4.49
C MET A 171 8.50 11.28 -3.90
N THR A 172 8.89 10.23 -4.62
CA THR A 172 9.86 9.25 -4.13
C THR A 172 10.65 8.63 -5.27
N THR A 173 11.85 8.14 -4.97
CA THR A 173 12.64 7.24 -5.81
C THR A 173 12.60 5.79 -5.29
N SER A 174 11.85 5.52 -4.22
CA SER A 174 11.80 4.23 -3.55
C SER A 174 11.38 3.10 -4.51
N ALA A 175 11.97 1.91 -4.32
CA ALA A 175 11.67 0.77 -5.17
C ALA A 175 10.39 0.03 -4.72
N SER A 176 10.08 0.01 -3.42
CA SER A 176 8.98 -0.78 -2.85
C SER A 176 8.07 0.00 -1.90
N VAL A 177 6.88 -0.55 -1.63
CA VAL A 177 5.94 0.01 -0.64
C VAL A 177 6.59 0.09 0.74
N TYR A 178 7.36 -0.92 1.12
CA TYR A 178 8.07 -0.94 2.39
C TYR A 178 9.05 0.24 2.51
N ASP A 179 9.89 0.44 1.50
CA ASP A 179 10.92 1.49 1.51
C ASP A 179 10.28 2.89 1.57
N LEU A 180 9.20 3.11 0.81
CA LEU A 180 8.47 4.38 0.83
C LEU A 180 7.83 4.67 2.20
N LEU A 181 7.28 3.66 2.87
CA LEU A 181 6.71 3.84 4.21
C LEU A 181 7.80 4.17 5.24
N GLU A 182 8.97 3.56 5.13
CA GLU A 182 10.13 3.87 5.99
C GLU A 182 10.67 5.28 5.70
N GLU A 183 10.81 5.66 4.42
CA GLU A 183 11.25 6.99 3.98
C GLU A 183 10.32 8.12 4.48
N THR A 184 9.02 7.86 4.53
CA THR A 184 8.01 8.84 4.95
C THR A 184 7.65 8.79 6.42
N ASP A 185 8.43 8.07 7.24
CA ASP A 185 8.19 7.87 8.68
C ASP A 185 6.77 7.35 9.01
N ARG A 186 6.19 6.54 8.11
CA ARG A 186 4.86 5.93 8.27
C ARG A 186 4.96 4.56 8.93
N GLU A 187 5.09 4.57 10.25
CA GLU A 187 5.12 3.35 11.04
C GLU A 187 3.77 2.62 10.97
N LEU A 188 3.83 1.29 10.79
CA LEU A 188 2.67 0.40 10.84
C LEU A 188 2.65 -0.31 12.18
N ASP A 189 1.50 -0.37 12.83
CA ASP A 189 1.33 -1.19 14.01
C ASP A 189 1.26 -2.69 13.64
N GLY A 190 1.14 -3.56 14.66
CA GLY A 190 1.16 -5.01 14.46
C GLY A 190 -0.07 -5.58 13.73
N ASN A 191 -1.19 -4.84 13.74
CA ASN A 191 -2.45 -5.24 13.15
C ASN A 191 -2.72 -4.52 11.81
N ASP A 192 -2.05 -3.39 11.60
CA ASP A 192 -2.12 -2.59 10.39
C ASP A 192 -1.76 -3.38 9.14
N ARG A 193 -2.42 -3.02 8.06
CA ARG A 193 -2.25 -3.66 6.76
C ARG A 193 -1.97 -2.59 5.71
N VAL A 194 -1.27 -2.99 4.65
CA VAL A 194 -1.02 -2.12 3.51
C VAL A 194 -1.37 -2.83 2.22
N GLU A 195 -2.03 -2.11 1.32
CA GLU A 195 -2.38 -2.56 -0.01
C GLU A 195 -1.84 -1.58 -1.06
N PRO A 196 -1.04 -2.02 -2.06
CA PRO A 196 -0.53 -3.37 -2.19
C PRO A 196 0.46 -3.71 -1.07
N GLY A 197 0.69 -5.01 -0.85
CA GLY A 197 1.53 -5.49 0.25
C GLY A 197 2.95 -4.89 0.23
N LYS A 198 3.60 -4.86 1.40
CA LYS A 198 4.91 -4.20 1.66
C LYS A 198 6.01 -4.49 0.62
N GLU A 199 6.07 -5.70 0.08
CA GLU A 199 7.09 -6.12 -0.89
C GLU A 199 6.80 -5.71 -2.34
N LYS A 200 5.64 -5.11 -2.61
CA LYS A 200 5.26 -4.69 -3.96
C LYS A 200 6.18 -3.56 -4.42
N MET A 201 6.80 -3.76 -5.58
CA MET A 201 7.49 -2.68 -6.28
C MET A 201 6.51 -1.61 -6.72
N ILE A 202 6.86 -0.35 -6.44
CA ILE A 202 6.04 0.82 -6.75
C ILE A 202 6.36 1.35 -8.15
N THR A 203 5.35 1.94 -8.76
CA THR A 203 5.39 2.66 -10.04
C THR A 203 4.57 3.93 -9.88
N ASP A 204 4.67 4.87 -10.82
CA ASP A 204 3.87 6.10 -10.88
C ASP A 204 2.34 5.88 -10.82
N GLU A 205 1.84 4.74 -11.28
CA GLU A 205 0.43 4.36 -11.18
C GLU A 205 0.04 3.67 -9.85
N THR A 206 0.99 3.45 -8.94
CA THR A 206 0.73 2.69 -7.71
C THR A 206 -0.01 3.56 -6.70
N GLU A 207 -1.17 3.07 -6.26
CA GLU A 207 -1.90 3.63 -5.13
C GLU A 207 -1.68 2.74 -3.90
N ILE A 208 -1.20 3.34 -2.82
CA ILE A 208 -0.91 2.66 -1.55
C ILE A 208 -2.00 3.05 -0.55
N GLN A 209 -2.60 2.06 0.08
CA GLN A 209 -3.62 2.20 1.10
C GLN A 209 -3.11 1.57 2.38
N ILE A 210 -2.97 2.39 3.40
CA ILE A 210 -2.71 1.98 4.77
C ILE A 210 -4.07 1.79 5.42
N ILE A 211 -4.28 0.61 5.99
CA ILE A 211 -5.49 0.24 6.71
C ILE A 211 -5.10 0.12 8.17
N ARG A 212 -5.51 1.10 8.97
CA ARG A 212 -5.28 1.16 10.41
C ARG A 212 -6.25 0.25 11.13
N VAL A 213 -5.75 -0.74 11.89
CA VAL A 213 -6.60 -1.77 12.50
C VAL A 213 -6.56 -1.70 14.02
N GLU A 214 -7.66 -1.26 14.61
CA GLU A 214 -7.82 -1.16 16.07
C GLU A 214 -8.81 -2.22 16.58
N GLU A 215 -8.43 -2.96 17.63
CA GLU A 215 -9.34 -3.84 18.35
C GLU A 215 -9.69 -3.22 19.72
N VAL A 216 -10.96 -2.89 19.91
CA VAL A 216 -11.47 -2.28 21.15
C VAL A 216 -12.52 -3.15 21.82
N THR A 217 -12.59 -3.04 23.13
CA THR A 217 -13.64 -3.67 23.92
C THR A 217 -14.76 -2.66 24.17
N ASP A 218 -15.96 -2.94 23.68
CA ASP A 218 -17.18 -2.16 23.93
C ASP A 218 -18.05 -2.85 25.00
N VAL A 219 -18.54 -2.10 25.98
CA VAL A 219 -19.37 -2.63 27.08
C VAL A 219 -20.69 -1.89 27.09
N VAL A 220 -21.78 -2.63 26.91
CA VAL A 220 -23.14 -2.08 26.82
C VAL A 220 -24.03 -2.74 27.85
N GLU A 221 -24.76 -1.94 28.64
CA GLU A 221 -25.85 -2.43 29.49
C GLU A 221 -27.16 -2.46 28.69
N GLU A 222 -27.85 -3.59 28.71
CA GLU A 222 -29.19 -3.74 28.13
C GLU A 222 -30.21 -4.17 29.18
N GLU A 223 -31.45 -3.69 29.05
CA GLU A 223 -32.56 -4.12 29.90
C GLU A 223 -33.11 -5.47 29.44
N VAL A 224 -33.42 -6.34 30.41
CA VAL A 224 -34.12 -7.61 30.16
C VAL A 224 -35.54 -7.51 30.68
N ASP A 225 -36.51 -7.75 29.80
CA ASP A 225 -37.92 -7.74 30.17
C ASP A 225 -38.25 -8.89 31.14
N TYR A 226 -39.18 -8.63 32.06
CA TYR A 226 -39.66 -9.61 33.02
C TYR A 226 -40.83 -10.43 32.45
N ALA A 227 -41.02 -11.67 32.91
CA ALA A 227 -42.18 -12.45 32.52
C ALA A 227 -43.42 -12.08 33.35
N THR A 228 -44.61 -12.33 32.82
CA THR A 228 -45.86 -12.25 33.60
C THR A 228 -46.31 -13.65 33.97
N VAL A 229 -46.38 -13.93 35.27
CA VAL A 229 -46.77 -15.22 35.83
C VAL A 229 -48.19 -15.13 36.38
N THR A 230 -49.11 -15.87 35.79
CA THR A 230 -50.50 -15.95 36.29
C THR A 230 -50.64 -16.98 37.40
N ARG A 231 -51.27 -16.61 38.52
CA ARG A 231 -51.55 -17.50 39.65
C ARG A 231 -53.05 -17.55 39.93
N ARG A 232 -53.65 -18.74 39.99
CA ARG A 232 -55.06 -18.87 40.38
C ARG A 232 -55.25 -18.45 41.83
N ASP A 233 -56.24 -17.59 42.09
CA ASP A 233 -56.62 -17.17 43.43
C ASP A 233 -58.14 -17.15 43.56
N ASP A 234 -58.68 -18.04 44.40
CA ASP A 234 -60.13 -18.16 44.57
C ASP A 234 -60.74 -16.98 45.36
N SER A 235 -59.92 -16.08 45.92
CA SER A 235 -60.37 -14.83 46.54
C SER A 235 -60.58 -13.68 45.55
N VAL A 236 -59.99 -13.78 44.35
CA VAL A 236 -60.22 -12.84 43.25
C VAL A 236 -61.54 -13.19 42.56
N ALA A 237 -62.31 -12.17 42.18
CA ALA A 237 -63.60 -12.36 41.53
C ALA A 237 -63.46 -13.17 40.23
N GLN A 238 -64.43 -14.05 39.96
CA GLN A 238 -64.47 -14.87 38.75
C GLN A 238 -64.28 -14.02 37.48
N GLY A 239 -63.30 -14.41 36.65
CA GLY A 239 -62.97 -13.73 35.40
C GLY A 239 -62.25 -12.38 35.55
N ALA A 240 -61.93 -11.95 36.78
CA ALA A 240 -61.10 -10.78 37.03
C ALA A 240 -59.62 -11.16 37.17
N GLU A 241 -58.77 -10.19 36.83
CA GLU A 241 -57.32 -10.26 37.01
C GLU A 241 -56.88 -9.13 37.95
N GLU A 242 -55.95 -9.43 38.85
CA GLU A 242 -55.38 -8.45 39.78
C GLU A 242 -53.85 -8.63 39.84
N VAL A 243 -53.09 -7.55 39.63
CA VAL A 243 -51.62 -7.59 39.80
C VAL A 243 -51.31 -7.68 41.29
N VAL A 244 -50.71 -8.80 41.71
CA VAL A 244 -50.32 -9.04 43.10
C VAL A 244 -48.89 -8.58 43.36
N GLU A 245 -48.01 -8.76 42.38
CA GLU A 245 -46.61 -8.31 42.45
C GLU A 245 -46.23 -7.65 41.13
N ASN A 246 -45.67 -6.43 41.20
CA ASN A 246 -45.18 -5.73 40.01
C ASN A 246 -43.88 -6.36 39.52
N GLY A 247 -43.78 -6.54 38.21
CA GLY A 247 -42.54 -6.95 37.58
C GLY A 247 -41.50 -5.83 37.59
N GLU A 248 -40.23 -6.20 37.54
CA GLU A 248 -39.12 -5.29 37.39
C GLU A 248 -38.17 -5.82 36.33
N LYS A 249 -37.79 -4.97 35.37
CA LYS A 249 -36.80 -5.35 34.37
C LYS A 249 -35.45 -5.68 35.02
N GLY A 250 -34.83 -6.72 34.48
CA GLY A 250 -33.44 -7.06 34.75
C GLY A 250 -32.49 -6.20 33.92
N LYS A 251 -31.20 -6.42 34.12
CA LYS A 251 -30.11 -5.82 33.37
C LYS A 251 -29.04 -6.86 33.09
N VAL A 252 -28.55 -6.87 31.86
CA VAL A 252 -27.36 -7.62 31.46
C VAL A 252 -26.32 -6.65 30.95
N GLU A 253 -25.06 -6.92 31.28
CA GLU A 253 -23.89 -6.27 30.70
C GLU A 253 -23.37 -7.18 29.59
N LYS A 254 -23.25 -6.62 28.38
CA LYS A 254 -22.70 -7.32 27.21
C LYS A 254 -21.38 -6.69 26.85
N LYS A 255 -20.36 -7.54 26.72
CA LYS A 255 -19.01 -7.15 26.33
C LYS A 255 -18.75 -7.62 24.89
N TYR A 256 -18.38 -6.68 24.04
CA TYR A 256 -18.08 -6.93 22.64
C TYR A 256 -16.60 -6.71 22.35
N ASN A 257 -16.02 -7.57 21.52
CA ASN A 257 -14.79 -7.25 20.80
C ASN A 257 -15.19 -6.58 19.48
N VAL A 258 -14.73 -5.35 19.27
CA VAL A 258 -15.05 -4.53 18.10
C VAL A 258 -13.76 -4.29 17.32
N VAL A 259 -13.77 -4.60 16.03
CA VAL A 259 -12.65 -4.32 15.13
C VAL A 259 -13.00 -3.09 14.30
N LEU A 260 -12.14 -2.09 14.37
CA LEU A 260 -12.21 -0.85 13.61
C LEU A 260 -11.14 -0.88 12.51
N GLU A 261 -11.51 -0.49 11.30
CA GLU A 261 -10.59 -0.25 10.19
C GLU A 261 -10.72 1.21 9.74
N ASN A 262 -9.63 1.97 9.82
CA ASN A 262 -9.63 3.42 9.56
C ASN A 262 -10.71 4.17 10.37
N GLY A 263 -10.93 3.74 11.62
CA GLY A 263 -11.95 4.28 12.52
C GLY A 263 -13.39 3.83 12.26
N GLU A 264 -13.66 3.00 11.24
CA GLU A 264 -14.98 2.46 10.95
C GLU A 264 -15.15 1.02 11.50
N GLU A 265 -16.26 0.74 12.18
CA GLU A 265 -16.57 -0.60 12.71
C GLU A 265 -16.84 -1.59 11.57
N VAL A 266 -15.95 -2.59 11.42
CA VAL A 266 -16.08 -3.66 10.42
C VAL A 266 -16.56 -4.97 11.02
N SER A 267 -16.36 -5.18 12.33
CA SER A 267 -16.76 -6.41 13.03
C SER A 267 -17.10 -6.15 14.49
N ARG A 268 -18.10 -6.87 15.00
CA ARG A 268 -18.52 -6.88 16.41
C ARG A 268 -18.88 -8.29 16.85
N GLU A 269 -18.18 -8.80 17.85
CA GLU A 269 -18.39 -10.14 18.41
C GLU A 269 -18.71 -10.06 19.91
N LEU A 270 -19.81 -10.70 20.34
CA LEU A 270 -20.13 -10.82 21.77
C LEU A 270 -19.17 -11.82 22.42
N ILE A 271 -18.35 -11.35 23.34
CA ILE A 271 -17.35 -12.18 24.03
C ILE A 271 -17.75 -12.54 25.47
N ASP A 272 -18.61 -11.75 26.10
CA ASP A 272 -19.14 -12.02 27.44
C ASP A 272 -20.52 -11.41 27.64
N GLU A 273 -21.38 -12.08 28.41
CA GLU A 273 -22.67 -11.57 28.87
C GLU A 273 -22.82 -11.90 30.34
N THR A 274 -22.94 -10.88 31.17
CA THR A 274 -23.04 -11.00 32.62
C THR A 274 -24.35 -10.38 33.10
N GLU A 275 -25.11 -11.12 33.91
CA GLU A 275 -26.31 -10.61 34.54
C GLU A 275 -25.95 -9.64 35.68
N VAL A 276 -26.35 -8.38 35.54
CA VAL A 276 -26.10 -7.31 36.53
C VAL A 276 -27.26 -7.19 37.51
N LYS A 277 -28.48 -7.40 37.03
CA LYS A 277 -29.70 -7.40 37.84
C LYS A 277 -30.68 -8.45 37.32
N GLU A 278 -31.06 -9.40 38.17
CA GLU A 278 -32.14 -10.34 37.83
C GLU A 278 -33.46 -9.60 37.59
N SER A 279 -34.19 -10.01 36.55
CA SER A 279 -35.57 -9.57 36.34
C SER A 279 -36.49 -10.18 37.39
N ARG A 280 -37.45 -9.39 37.90
CA ARG A 280 -38.52 -9.90 38.76
C ARG A 280 -39.79 -10.03 37.95
N ASP A 281 -40.35 -11.22 37.90
CA ASP A 281 -41.61 -11.47 37.19
C ASP A 281 -42.78 -10.71 37.82
N GLN A 282 -43.73 -10.30 36.97
CA GLN A 282 -45.00 -9.74 37.41
C GLN A 282 -45.97 -10.86 37.74
N VAL A 283 -46.53 -10.88 38.95
CA VAL A 283 -47.51 -11.90 39.34
C VAL A 283 -48.91 -11.33 39.22
N VAL A 284 -49.73 -11.97 38.38
CA VAL A 284 -51.14 -11.62 38.19
C VAL A 284 -52.01 -12.73 38.77
N ALA A 285 -52.81 -12.41 39.78
CA ALA A 285 -53.82 -13.33 40.29
C ALA A 285 -55.04 -13.33 39.37
N VAL A 286 -55.52 -14.52 39.03
CA VAL A 286 -56.72 -14.72 38.21
C VAL A 286 -57.78 -15.46 39.00
N GLY A 287 -59.01 -14.95 39.01
CA GLY A 287 -60.13 -15.56 39.71
C GLY A 287 -60.58 -16.89 39.07
N PRO A 288 -61.41 -17.70 39.76
CA PRO A 288 -61.93 -18.95 39.24
C PRO A 288 -62.67 -18.73 37.92
N SER A 289 -62.25 -19.40 36.83
CA SER A 289 -63.04 -19.45 35.60
C SER A 289 -64.01 -20.63 35.67
N GLU A 290 -65.32 -20.39 35.51
CA GLU A 290 -66.28 -21.47 35.27
C GLU A 290 -66.00 -22.08 33.89
N GLN A 291 -65.44 -23.30 33.87
CA GLN A 291 -65.63 -24.18 32.72
C GLN A 291 -67.12 -24.59 32.69
N THR A 292 -67.94 -23.82 31.98
CA THR A 292 -69.27 -24.30 31.61
C THR A 292 -69.11 -25.43 30.59
N ALA A 293 -69.18 -26.67 31.04
CA ALA A 293 -69.43 -27.82 30.18
C ALA A 293 -70.87 -27.73 29.64
N THR A 294 -71.07 -26.99 28.55
CA THR A 294 -72.35 -27.01 27.81
C THR A 294 -72.34 -28.18 26.82
N VAL A 295 -72.95 -29.29 27.22
CA VAL A 295 -73.50 -30.29 26.29
C VAL A 295 -74.61 -29.63 25.46
N SER A 296 -74.37 -29.43 24.16
CA SER A 296 -75.43 -29.11 23.20
C SER A 296 -75.22 -29.86 21.89
N ARG A 297 -76.34 -30.35 21.35
CA ARG A 297 -76.52 -31.32 20.27
C ARG A 297 -76.89 -30.56 19.00
N GLY A 298 -76.08 -30.63 17.94
CA GLY A 298 -76.43 -30.09 16.62
C GLY A 298 -75.25 -30.03 15.65
N GLU A 299 -75.41 -30.60 14.47
CA GLU A 299 -74.43 -30.88 13.40
C GLU A 299 -73.83 -29.64 12.67
N SER A 300 -72.48 -29.60 12.62
CA SER A 300 -71.51 -29.25 11.52
C SER A 300 -71.56 -27.94 10.70
N PRO A 301 -70.40 -27.50 10.11
CA PRO A 301 -69.02 -27.61 10.58
C PRO A 301 -68.21 -26.29 10.40
N GLY A 302 -67.21 -26.05 11.27
CA GLY A 302 -66.11 -25.12 10.97
C GLY A 302 -65.75 -24.14 12.07
N ALA A 303 -64.73 -24.50 12.84
CA ALA A 303 -63.85 -23.71 13.72
C ALA A 303 -63.65 -24.47 15.02
N ALA A 304 -62.78 -25.49 14.97
CA ALA A 304 -62.35 -26.21 16.15
C ALA A 304 -61.47 -25.28 17.00
N SER A 305 -62.07 -24.69 18.03
CA SER A 305 -61.35 -24.13 19.17
C SER A 305 -60.72 -25.29 19.93
N SER A 306 -59.45 -25.57 19.65
CA SER A 306 -58.65 -26.52 20.41
C SER A 306 -58.40 -25.95 21.81
N ASN A 307 -58.85 -26.67 22.84
CA ASN A 307 -58.53 -26.42 24.25
C ASN A 307 -57.04 -26.71 24.52
N GLY A 308 -56.16 -25.90 23.95
CA GLY A 308 -54.73 -26.10 24.09
C GLY A 308 -54.13 -25.34 25.26
N ARG A 309 -53.13 -25.93 25.91
CA ARG A 309 -52.30 -25.24 26.92
C ARG A 309 -51.39 -24.25 26.19
N THR A 310 -51.56 -22.96 26.45
CA THR A 310 -50.65 -21.92 25.93
C THR A 310 -49.48 -21.68 26.87
N ILE A 311 -48.28 -21.60 26.31
CA ILE A 311 -47.01 -21.43 27.01
C ILE A 311 -46.21 -20.35 26.28
N SER A 312 -45.72 -19.35 27.01
CA SER A 312 -44.75 -18.39 26.48
C SER A 312 -43.37 -19.04 26.36
N MET A 313 -42.78 -19.05 25.17
CA MET A 313 -41.51 -19.73 24.89
C MET A 313 -40.53 -18.82 24.15
N HIS A 314 -39.23 -18.97 24.44
CA HIS A 314 -38.17 -18.36 23.65
C HIS A 314 -37.98 -19.16 22.36
N ALA A 315 -38.30 -18.53 21.23
CA ALA A 315 -38.27 -19.13 19.92
C ALA A 315 -37.02 -18.72 19.13
N THR A 316 -36.40 -19.71 18.50
CA THR A 316 -35.44 -19.55 17.42
C THR A 316 -35.95 -20.25 16.16
N ALA A 317 -35.22 -20.12 15.05
CA ALA A 317 -35.51 -20.86 13.85
C ALA A 317 -34.26 -21.55 13.31
N TYR A 318 -34.43 -22.76 12.79
CA TYR A 318 -33.36 -23.58 12.22
C TYR A 318 -33.71 -24.07 10.82
N THR A 319 -32.69 -24.48 10.09
CA THR A 319 -32.82 -25.06 8.76
C THR A 319 -32.22 -26.45 8.75
N ALA A 320 -32.80 -27.34 7.93
CA ALA A 320 -32.22 -28.66 7.68
C ALA A 320 -30.88 -28.58 6.91
N ASP A 321 -30.65 -27.48 6.20
CA ASP A 321 -29.43 -27.20 5.44
C ASP A 321 -28.35 -26.62 6.37
N CYS A 322 -27.59 -27.52 7.01
CA CYS A 322 -26.39 -27.18 7.75
C CYS A 322 -25.29 -28.24 7.56
N THR A 323 -24.03 -27.80 7.57
CA THR A 323 -22.87 -28.68 7.37
C THR A 323 -22.82 -29.75 8.46
N GLY A 324 -23.00 -31.01 8.08
CA GLY A 324 -23.02 -32.16 9.00
C GLY A 324 -24.41 -32.55 9.54
N CYS A 325 -25.46 -31.81 9.18
CA CYS A 325 -26.82 -32.13 9.58
C CYS A 325 -27.42 -33.21 8.68
N SER A 326 -28.06 -34.22 9.28
CA SER A 326 -28.77 -35.28 8.54
C SER A 326 -30.05 -34.77 7.86
N GLY A 327 -30.59 -33.65 8.34
CA GLY A 327 -31.90 -33.13 7.96
C GLY A 327 -33.06 -34.04 8.40
N VAL A 328 -32.83 -34.94 9.37
CA VAL A 328 -33.84 -35.87 9.90
C VAL A 328 -34.14 -35.52 11.35
N THR A 329 -35.40 -35.25 11.67
CA THR A 329 -35.83 -34.91 13.03
C THR A 329 -35.80 -36.11 13.99
N ALA A 330 -35.87 -35.88 15.29
CA ALA A 330 -35.95 -36.92 16.31
C ALA A 330 -37.07 -37.96 16.09
N THR A 331 -38.23 -37.56 15.53
CA THR A 331 -39.31 -38.49 15.17
C THR A 331 -39.19 -39.09 13.75
N GLY A 332 -38.08 -38.83 13.04
CA GLY A 332 -37.78 -39.41 11.74
C GLY A 332 -38.33 -38.63 10.52
N VAL A 333 -38.74 -37.37 10.67
CA VAL A 333 -39.18 -36.55 9.53
C VAL A 333 -37.95 -36.10 8.74
N ASN A 334 -37.86 -36.48 7.47
CA ASN A 334 -36.78 -36.01 6.58
C ASN A 334 -37.17 -34.65 5.97
N LEU A 335 -36.53 -33.60 6.47
CA LEU A 335 -36.76 -32.20 6.09
C LEU A 335 -36.12 -31.83 4.75
N ASN A 336 -35.11 -32.56 4.28
CA ASN A 336 -34.57 -32.39 2.93
C ASN A 336 -35.58 -32.80 1.86
N ASN A 337 -36.39 -33.83 2.13
CA ASN A 337 -37.49 -34.26 1.25
C ASN A 337 -38.79 -33.50 1.49
N ARG A 338 -38.90 -32.78 2.62
CA ARG A 338 -40.09 -32.02 3.02
C ARG A 338 -39.67 -30.65 3.57
N PRO A 339 -39.10 -29.77 2.73
CA PRO A 339 -38.52 -28.50 3.19
C PRO A 339 -39.54 -27.55 3.82
N ASN A 340 -40.82 -27.71 3.46
CA ASN A 340 -41.94 -26.93 3.99
C ASN A 340 -42.70 -27.65 5.12
N ALA A 341 -42.14 -28.72 5.70
CA ALA A 341 -42.77 -29.39 6.84
C ALA A 341 -42.78 -28.46 8.05
N LYS A 342 -43.96 -28.14 8.58
CA LYS A 342 -44.11 -27.35 9.80
C LYS A 342 -43.82 -28.22 11.01
N VAL A 343 -42.53 -28.33 11.37
CA VAL A 343 -42.06 -29.05 12.55
C VAL A 343 -41.31 -28.10 13.48
N VAL A 344 -41.31 -28.46 14.76
CA VAL A 344 -40.58 -27.73 15.80
C VAL A 344 -39.75 -28.68 16.64
N ALA A 345 -38.61 -28.19 17.10
CA ALA A 345 -37.84 -28.81 18.15
C ALA A 345 -38.33 -28.30 19.51
N VAL A 346 -38.53 -29.21 20.46
CA VAL A 346 -39.07 -28.90 21.80
C VAL A 346 -38.32 -29.69 22.87
N ASP A 347 -38.47 -29.27 24.13
CA ASP A 347 -38.20 -30.13 25.28
C ASP A 347 -39.38 -31.10 25.50
N PRO A 348 -39.19 -32.43 25.35
CA PRO A 348 -40.26 -33.42 25.52
C PRO A 348 -40.90 -33.45 26.91
N SER A 349 -40.24 -32.91 27.93
CA SER A 349 -40.81 -32.77 29.29
C SER A 349 -41.82 -31.64 29.41
N VAL A 350 -41.78 -30.66 28.50
CA VAL A 350 -42.71 -29.51 28.43
C VAL A 350 -43.77 -29.74 27.36
N ILE A 351 -43.37 -30.13 26.15
CA ILE A 351 -44.27 -30.46 25.03
C ILE A 351 -43.90 -31.85 24.51
N PRO A 352 -44.75 -32.88 24.70
CA PRO A 352 -44.47 -34.22 24.22
C PRO A 352 -44.25 -34.28 22.70
N LEU A 353 -43.31 -35.11 22.26
CA LEU A 353 -43.14 -35.36 20.83
C LEU A 353 -44.40 -35.99 20.23
N GLY A 354 -44.77 -35.54 19.04
CA GLY A 354 -45.99 -35.90 18.33
C GLY A 354 -47.15 -34.91 18.55
N SER A 355 -47.07 -34.04 19.56
CA SER A 355 -48.09 -33.02 19.79
C SER A 355 -48.22 -32.06 18.60
N LYS A 356 -49.46 -31.61 18.38
CA LYS A 356 -49.73 -30.47 17.49
C LYS A 356 -49.61 -29.20 18.30
N VAL A 357 -49.01 -28.17 17.72
CA VAL A 357 -48.86 -26.86 18.38
C VAL A 357 -49.27 -25.77 17.40
N TYR A 358 -49.85 -24.69 17.91
CA TYR A 358 -49.99 -23.43 17.20
C TYR A 358 -48.97 -22.45 17.77
N VAL A 359 -48.05 -21.97 16.94
CA VAL A 359 -47.04 -20.98 17.33
C VAL A 359 -47.45 -19.63 16.77
N GLU A 360 -47.57 -18.63 17.63
CA GLU A 360 -47.90 -17.27 17.22
C GLU A 360 -46.92 -16.77 16.14
N GLY A 361 -47.47 -16.19 15.06
CA GLY A 361 -46.68 -15.69 13.92
C GLY A 361 -46.13 -16.78 12.97
N TYR A 362 -46.10 -18.05 13.36
CA TYR A 362 -45.56 -19.14 12.53
C TYR A 362 -46.63 -20.14 12.03
N GLY A 363 -47.71 -20.32 12.80
CA GLY A 363 -48.85 -21.19 12.49
C GLY A 363 -48.78 -22.56 13.15
N GLU A 364 -49.61 -23.49 12.66
CA GLU A 364 -49.65 -24.86 13.17
C GLU A 364 -48.40 -25.66 12.78
N ALA A 365 -47.85 -26.40 13.75
CA ALA A 365 -46.67 -27.23 13.60
C ALA A 365 -46.79 -28.53 14.41
N THR A 366 -45.86 -29.45 14.18
CA THR A 366 -45.74 -30.71 14.94
C THR A 366 -44.46 -30.73 15.74
N ALA A 367 -44.55 -31.04 17.04
CA ALA A 367 -43.40 -31.33 17.87
C ALA A 367 -42.74 -32.62 17.38
N ALA A 368 -41.71 -32.51 16.55
CA ALA A 368 -41.13 -33.65 15.83
C ALA A 368 -39.63 -33.79 16.03
N ASP A 369 -39.00 -32.83 16.70
CA ASP A 369 -37.56 -32.75 16.86
C ASP A 369 -37.15 -32.41 18.28
N THR A 370 -35.88 -32.62 18.58
CA THR A 370 -35.24 -32.21 19.84
C THR A 370 -33.85 -31.66 19.54
N GLY A 371 -33.33 -30.79 20.40
CA GLY A 371 -31.99 -30.25 20.27
C GLY A 371 -31.33 -30.14 21.63
N GLY A 372 -30.01 -30.31 21.70
CA GLY A 372 -29.28 -30.27 22.98
C GLY A 372 -29.43 -28.94 23.73
N ALA A 373 -29.69 -27.85 23.01
CA ALA A 373 -29.94 -26.50 23.56
C ALA A 373 -31.42 -26.17 23.77
N ILE A 374 -32.34 -27.05 23.38
CA ILE A 374 -33.80 -26.85 23.44
C ILE A 374 -34.32 -27.53 24.71
N ASN A 375 -34.16 -26.84 25.84
CA ASN A 375 -34.59 -27.31 27.17
C ASN A 375 -35.51 -26.27 27.81
N GLY A 376 -36.51 -26.72 28.58
CA GLY A 376 -37.50 -25.89 29.24
C GLY A 376 -38.42 -25.15 28.25
N ASN A 377 -38.66 -23.86 28.51
CA ASN A 377 -39.52 -23.01 27.68
C ASN A 377 -38.79 -22.47 26.43
N ARG A 378 -38.08 -23.34 25.71
CA ARG A 378 -37.42 -23.04 24.44
C ARG A 378 -38.02 -23.86 23.31
N ILE A 379 -38.15 -23.25 22.13
CA ILE A 379 -38.68 -23.88 20.93
C ILE A 379 -37.85 -23.46 19.71
N ASP A 380 -37.59 -24.38 18.79
CA ASP A 380 -36.87 -24.08 17.55
C ASP A 380 -37.74 -24.41 16.34
N LEU A 381 -37.96 -23.45 15.46
CA LEU A 381 -38.90 -23.53 14.36
C LEU A 381 -38.18 -23.91 13.07
N HIS A 382 -38.56 -25.03 12.47
CA HIS A 382 -37.99 -25.39 11.18
C HIS A 382 -38.47 -24.40 10.10
N VAL A 383 -37.55 -23.80 9.38
CA VAL A 383 -37.84 -22.92 8.26
C VAL A 383 -37.12 -23.38 7.00
N SER A 384 -37.63 -22.95 5.85
CA SER A 384 -37.21 -23.49 4.56
C SER A 384 -35.83 -22.99 4.10
N SER A 385 -35.35 -21.87 4.67
CA SER A 385 -34.11 -21.23 4.24
C SER A 385 -33.42 -20.46 5.36
N LYS A 386 -32.10 -20.29 5.24
CA LYS A 386 -31.29 -19.52 6.20
C LYS A 386 -31.71 -18.05 6.28
N ALA A 387 -32.17 -17.49 5.15
CA ALA A 387 -32.69 -16.13 5.11
C ALA A 387 -34.00 -15.98 5.91
N GLU A 388 -34.86 -17.00 5.91
CA GLU A 388 -36.07 -17.04 6.74
C GLU A 388 -35.72 -17.19 8.22
N ALA A 389 -34.74 -18.02 8.56
CA ALA A 389 -34.25 -18.18 9.93
C ALA A 389 -33.67 -16.87 10.48
N ASN A 390 -32.81 -16.21 9.71
CA ASN A 390 -32.23 -14.92 10.07
C ASN A 390 -33.29 -13.83 10.23
N ARG A 391 -34.33 -13.84 9.40
CA ARG A 391 -35.44 -12.88 9.49
C ARG A 391 -36.34 -13.14 10.69
N PHE A 392 -36.55 -14.42 11.03
CA PHE A 392 -37.30 -14.79 12.22
C PHE A 392 -36.55 -14.35 13.49
N GLY A 393 -35.22 -14.47 13.51
CA GLY A 393 -34.39 -14.03 14.62
C GLY A 393 -34.67 -14.80 15.92
N ARG A 394 -34.42 -14.16 17.06
CA ARG A 394 -34.79 -14.69 18.39
C ARG A 394 -35.92 -13.83 18.94
N GLN A 395 -37.01 -14.46 19.36
CA GLN A 395 -38.17 -13.75 19.88
C GLN A 395 -38.94 -14.61 20.87
N THR A 396 -39.71 -13.98 21.74
CA THR A 396 -40.66 -14.68 22.61
C THR A 396 -41.98 -14.82 21.88
N VAL A 397 -42.55 -16.03 21.86
CA VAL A 397 -43.82 -16.34 21.18
C VAL A 397 -44.74 -17.13 22.10
N GLU A 398 -46.05 -16.95 21.92
CA GLU A 398 -47.04 -17.81 22.55
C GLU A 398 -47.21 -19.12 21.75
N VAL A 399 -47.07 -20.26 22.43
CA VAL A 399 -47.23 -21.60 21.87
C VAL A 399 -48.41 -22.30 22.51
N THR A 400 -49.45 -22.58 21.72
CA THR A 400 -50.63 -23.32 22.16
C THR A 400 -50.50 -24.79 21.77
N VAL A 401 -50.39 -25.70 22.75
CA VAL A 401 -50.35 -27.15 22.51
C VAL A 401 -51.75 -27.65 22.21
N LEU A 402 -52.02 -28.05 20.98
CA LEU A 402 -53.29 -28.59 20.50
C LEU A 402 -53.30 -30.10 20.79
N GLU A 403 -54.28 -30.59 21.57
CA GLU A 403 -54.38 -32.00 22.00
C GLU A 403 -54.32 -33.03 20.84
#